data_AF-A0A7K0N1T2-F1
#
_entry.id   AF-A0A7K0N1T2-F1
#
_cell.length_a   1.000
_cell.length_b   1.000
_cell.length_c   1.000
_cell.angle_alpha   90.00
_cell.angle_beta   90.00
_cell.angle_gamma   90.00
#
_symmetry.space_group_name_H-M   'P 1'
#
loop_
_entity.id
_entity.type
_entity.pdbx_description
1 polymer ?
#
loop_
_entity_poly.entity_id
_entity_poly.type
_entity_poly.pdbx_seq_one_letter_code
_entity_poly.pdbx_strand_id
1 'polypeptide(L)'
;MSERAQLSMRISKSLIAILFLQLFIPQAHANEIPTSFSFQGSGYGHGVGMSQIGARAMALAGESPLSILRYYYSGVEIESLPDTQTLRVNIGHLLKNIKLGTSTPNSTISAFISNDKAVAQVPSKSSFSFSISGSQISLMSVTGKKSHVITRNREFTIRWSGESATVSVTD
;
A
#
# COMPACT_ATOMS: atom_id res chain seq x y z
N MET A 1 55.58 57.31 -52.50
CA MET A 1 54.26 56.82 -52.93
C MET A 1 54.06 55.30 -52.75
N SER A 2 55.03 54.53 -52.26
CA SER A 2 54.94 53.06 -52.11
C SER A 2 54.39 52.58 -50.75
N GLU A 3 54.51 53.39 -49.70
CA GLU A 3 54.32 52.95 -48.32
C GLU A 3 52.84 52.80 -47.91
N ARG A 4 51.96 53.72 -48.36
CA ARG A 4 50.51 53.64 -48.11
C ARG A 4 49.83 52.46 -48.81
N ALA A 5 50.28 52.09 -50.01
CA ALA A 5 49.77 50.93 -50.73
C ALA A 5 50.17 49.62 -50.05
N GLN A 6 51.40 49.53 -49.52
CA GLN A 6 51.84 48.35 -48.76
C GLN A 6 51.11 48.21 -47.41
N LEU A 7 50.78 49.31 -46.73
CA LEU A 7 50.01 49.26 -45.49
C LEU A 7 48.59 48.72 -45.73
N SER A 8 47.90 49.22 -46.76
CA SER A 8 46.55 48.77 -47.15
C SER A 8 46.52 47.27 -47.51
N MET A 9 47.51 46.80 -48.28
CA MET A 9 47.62 45.40 -48.69
C MET A 9 48.00 44.44 -47.54
N ARG A 10 48.68 44.95 -46.50
CA ARG A 10 48.96 44.17 -45.28
C ARG A 10 47.72 44.06 -44.41
N ILE A 11 46.97 45.15 -44.24
CA ILE A 11 45.74 45.19 -43.45
C ILE A 11 44.64 44.33 -44.10
N SER A 12 44.46 44.36 -45.43
CA SER A 12 43.45 43.53 -46.10
C SER A 12 43.75 42.03 -46.01
N LYS A 13 45.03 41.64 -46.12
CA LYS A 13 45.47 40.25 -45.94
C LYS A 13 45.27 39.77 -44.51
N SER A 14 45.56 40.62 -43.52
CA SER A 14 45.27 40.32 -42.11
C SER A 14 43.76 40.20 -41.84
N LEU A 15 42.92 41.05 -42.45
CA LEU A 15 41.48 40.98 -42.28
C LEU A 15 40.87 39.72 -42.92
N ILE A 16 41.35 39.34 -44.12
CA ILE A 16 40.96 38.10 -44.78
C ILE A 16 41.44 36.88 -43.99
N ALA A 17 42.66 36.92 -43.43
CA ALA A 17 43.17 35.86 -42.58
C ALA A 17 42.34 35.70 -41.30
N ILE A 18 41.92 36.80 -40.67
CA ILE A 18 41.05 36.76 -39.48
C ILE A 18 39.65 36.24 -39.84
N LEU A 19 39.08 36.67 -40.97
CA LEU A 19 37.78 36.19 -41.44
C LEU A 19 37.82 34.69 -41.79
N PHE A 20 38.91 34.23 -42.40
CA PHE A 20 39.16 32.79 -42.61
C PHE A 20 39.32 32.05 -41.28
N LEU A 21 39.98 32.63 -40.29
CA LEU A 21 40.15 32.01 -38.97
C LEU A 21 38.81 31.82 -38.24
N GLN A 22 37.84 32.70 -38.48
CA GLN A 22 36.49 32.59 -37.91
C GLN A 22 35.66 31.43 -38.50
N LEU A 23 35.98 30.96 -39.71
CA LEU A 23 35.35 29.78 -40.30
C LEU A 23 35.80 28.47 -39.63
N PHE A 24 36.87 28.50 -38.83
CA PHE A 24 37.40 27.34 -38.11
C PHE A 24 37.02 27.31 -36.62
N ILE A 25 36.13 28.18 -36.16
CA ILE A 25 35.60 28.10 -34.79
C ILE A 25 34.54 26.98 -34.77
N PRO A 26 34.73 25.88 -33.99
CA PRO A 26 33.70 24.86 -33.86
C PRO A 26 32.44 25.45 -33.24
N GLN A 27 31.28 25.21 -33.85
CA GLN A 27 30.01 25.64 -33.29
C GLN A 27 29.71 24.86 -32.00
N ALA A 28 29.42 25.57 -30.91
CA ALA A 28 28.98 24.94 -29.69
C ALA A 28 27.54 24.43 -29.89
N HIS A 29 27.39 23.12 -30.03
CA HIS A 29 26.08 22.47 -30.03
C HIS A 29 25.68 22.18 -28.58
N ALA A 30 24.55 22.71 -28.14
CA ALA A 30 23.95 22.30 -26.88
C ALA A 30 23.39 20.89 -27.06
N ASN A 31 23.78 19.94 -26.19
CA ASN A 31 23.16 18.63 -26.20
C ASN A 31 21.68 18.78 -25.83
N GLU A 32 20.79 18.29 -26.70
CA GLU A 32 19.36 18.25 -26.43
C GLU A 32 19.08 17.39 -25.20
N ILE A 33 18.21 17.88 -24.31
CA ILE A 33 17.79 17.11 -23.13
C ILE A 33 17.01 15.90 -23.63
N PRO A 34 17.35 14.67 -23.19
CA PRO A 34 16.61 13.48 -23.59
C PRO A 34 15.11 13.63 -23.32
N THR A 35 14.28 13.23 -24.28
CA THR A 35 12.81 13.28 -24.17
C THR A 35 12.26 12.23 -23.20
N SER A 36 13.07 11.26 -22.80
CA SER A 36 12.69 10.22 -21.85
C SER A 36 13.90 9.72 -21.07
N PHE A 37 13.62 9.21 -19.87
CA PHE A 37 14.56 8.49 -19.04
C PHE A 37 13.97 7.11 -18.76
N SER A 38 14.77 6.07 -18.93
CA SER A 38 14.40 4.70 -18.62
C SER A 38 15.26 4.20 -17.47
N PHE A 39 14.61 3.73 -16.41
CA PHE A 39 15.27 3.16 -15.25
C PHE A 39 15.00 1.65 -15.23
N GLN A 40 16.05 0.86 -15.00
CA GLN A 40 15.93 -0.58 -14.76
C GLN A 40 16.43 -0.85 -13.35
N GLY A 41 15.64 -1.60 -12.59
CA GLY A 41 15.95 -1.98 -11.22
C GLY A 41 15.22 -3.27 -10.86
N SER A 42 15.52 -3.80 -9.69
CA SER A 42 14.90 -5.02 -9.17
C SER A 42 14.46 -4.82 -7.71
N GLY A 43 13.57 -5.68 -7.26
CA GLY A 43 12.96 -5.60 -5.93
C GLY A 43 11.73 -4.68 -5.87
N TYR A 44 10.92 -4.87 -4.83
CA TYR A 44 9.74 -4.07 -4.56
C TYR A 44 9.64 -3.83 -3.05
N GLY A 45 9.67 -2.55 -2.64
CA GLY A 45 9.67 -2.13 -1.24
C GLY A 45 11.02 -1.55 -0.77
N HIS A 46 11.11 -1.25 0.52
CA HIS A 46 12.28 -0.59 1.10
C HIS A 46 13.48 -1.54 1.34
N GLY A 47 13.32 -2.84 1.06
CA GLY A 47 14.42 -3.81 1.09
C GLY A 47 15.00 -4.14 2.46
N VAL A 48 14.27 -3.86 3.56
CA VAL A 48 14.74 -4.15 4.93
C VAL A 48 13.83 -5.19 5.58
N GLY A 49 14.42 -6.13 6.31
CA GLY A 49 13.71 -7.19 7.01
C GLY A 49 13.28 -8.33 6.09
N MET A 50 12.05 -8.81 6.25
CA MET A 50 11.57 -10.02 5.58
C MET A 50 11.02 -9.78 4.17
N SER A 51 11.62 -10.45 3.18
CA SER A 51 11.01 -10.57 1.84
C SER A 51 9.82 -11.52 1.90
N GLN A 52 8.61 -11.03 1.61
CA GLN A 52 7.39 -11.85 1.62
C GLN A 52 7.47 -12.99 0.58
N ILE A 53 7.99 -12.70 -0.61
CA ILE A 53 8.16 -13.69 -1.67
C ILE A 53 9.22 -14.74 -1.29
N GLY A 54 10.32 -14.31 -0.68
CA GLY A 54 11.37 -15.22 -0.24
C GLY A 54 10.93 -16.09 0.94
N ALA A 55 10.22 -15.52 1.92
CA ALA A 55 9.60 -16.26 3.02
C ALA A 55 8.61 -17.31 2.52
N ARG A 56 7.77 -16.96 1.52
CA ARG A 56 6.89 -17.91 0.85
C ARG A 56 7.66 -19.03 0.16
N ALA A 57 8.75 -18.71 -0.55
CA ALA A 57 9.57 -19.71 -1.22
C ALA A 57 10.21 -20.69 -0.22
N MET A 58 10.74 -20.19 0.91
CA MET A 58 11.26 -21.03 2.00
C MET A 58 10.17 -21.92 2.60
N ALA A 59 8.99 -21.37 2.88
CA ALA A 59 7.87 -22.17 3.39
C ALA A 59 7.44 -23.28 2.41
N LEU A 60 7.41 -22.99 1.10
CA LEU A 60 7.15 -24.00 0.06
C LEU A 60 8.25 -25.04 -0.05
N ALA A 61 9.49 -24.69 0.32
CA ALA A 61 10.61 -25.62 0.43
C ALA A 61 10.58 -26.44 1.75
N GLY A 62 9.61 -26.22 2.62
CA GLY A 62 9.43 -26.97 3.88
C GLY A 62 10.11 -26.35 5.10
N GLU A 63 10.67 -25.14 4.99
CA GLU A 63 11.29 -24.46 6.14
C GLU A 63 10.26 -24.12 7.22
N SER A 64 10.68 -24.26 8.48
CA SER A 64 9.84 -23.90 9.61
C SER A 64 9.65 -22.38 9.73
N PRO A 65 8.55 -21.89 10.32
CA PRO A 65 8.36 -20.46 10.57
C PRO A 65 9.52 -19.83 11.37
N LEU A 66 10.08 -20.56 12.34
CA LEU A 66 11.23 -20.11 13.12
C LEU A 66 12.50 -20.00 12.27
N SER A 67 12.74 -20.96 11.36
CA SER A 67 13.87 -20.91 10.43
C SER A 67 13.76 -19.67 9.52
N ILE A 68 12.57 -19.41 8.99
CA ILE A 68 12.29 -18.26 8.12
C ILE A 68 12.53 -16.95 8.87
N LEU A 69 12.03 -16.81 10.10
CA LEU A 69 12.25 -15.61 10.90
C LEU A 69 13.73 -15.37 11.20
N ARG A 70 14.46 -16.41 11.62
CA ARG A 70 15.90 -16.30 11.93
C ARG A 70 16.75 -16.00 10.70
N TYR A 71 16.32 -16.42 9.50
CA TYR A 71 17.00 -16.08 8.25
C TYR A 71 16.94 -14.58 7.96
N TYR A 72 15.77 -13.94 8.14
CA TYR A 72 15.59 -12.51 7.84
C TYR A 72 15.96 -11.57 9.00
N TYR A 73 15.91 -12.08 10.24
CA TYR A 73 16.18 -11.30 11.44
C TYR A 73 17.28 -12.00 12.26
N SER A 74 18.52 -11.62 12.03
CA SER A 74 19.68 -12.17 12.75
C SER A 74 19.77 -11.61 14.17
N GLY A 75 20.18 -12.45 15.13
CA GLY A 75 20.37 -12.05 16.52
C GLY A 75 19.08 -11.77 17.30
N VAL A 76 17.91 -12.15 16.78
CA VAL A 76 16.64 -12.01 17.51
C VAL A 76 16.33 -13.24 18.34
N GLU A 77 15.73 -13.02 19.51
CA GLU A 77 15.10 -14.06 20.30
C GLU A 77 13.61 -14.14 19.92
N ILE A 78 13.09 -15.36 19.83
CA ILE A 78 11.68 -15.62 19.52
C ILE A 78 11.02 -16.08 20.81
N GLU A 79 10.14 -15.24 21.36
CA GLU A 79 9.39 -15.53 22.57
C GLU A 79 7.92 -15.82 22.26
N SER A 80 7.31 -16.66 23.10
CA SER A 80 5.87 -16.87 23.07
C SER A 80 5.19 -15.74 23.84
N LEU A 81 4.24 -15.07 23.20
CA LEU A 81 3.34 -14.14 23.86
C LEU A 81 2.01 -14.85 24.17
N PRO A 82 1.32 -14.49 25.27
CA PRO A 82 -0.03 -14.98 25.52
C PRO A 82 -0.99 -14.58 24.39
N ASP A 83 -1.75 -15.55 23.89
CA ASP A 83 -2.78 -15.35 22.85
C ASP A 83 -4.02 -14.56 23.34
N THR A 84 -3.94 -13.99 24.54
CA THR A 84 -4.99 -13.18 25.18
C THR A 84 -4.80 -11.67 24.97
N GLN A 85 -3.76 -11.26 24.25
CA GLN A 85 -3.53 -9.85 23.95
C GLN A 85 -4.65 -9.30 23.04
N THR A 86 -5.22 -8.15 23.41
CA THR A 86 -6.14 -7.44 22.52
C THR A 86 -5.36 -6.82 21.37
N LEU A 87 -5.59 -7.31 20.15
CA LEU A 87 -4.98 -6.79 18.94
C LEU A 87 -5.93 -5.80 18.25
N ARG A 88 -5.40 -4.65 17.85
CA ARG A 88 -6.12 -3.69 16.99
C ARG A 88 -5.68 -3.89 15.55
N VAL A 89 -6.52 -4.54 14.76
CA VAL A 89 -6.25 -4.83 13.35
C VAL A 89 -7.20 -4.03 12.47
N ASN A 90 -6.65 -3.35 11.46
CA ASN A 90 -7.46 -2.71 10.45
C ASN A 90 -7.88 -3.76 9.41
N ILE A 91 -9.11 -4.27 9.53
CA ILE A 91 -9.69 -5.30 8.64
C ILE A 91 -10.37 -4.67 7.42
N GLY A 92 -10.57 -3.35 7.39
CA GLY A 92 -11.29 -2.67 6.32
C GLY A 92 -10.97 -1.19 6.26
N HIS A 93 -10.09 -0.81 5.34
CA HIS A 93 -9.70 0.59 5.14
C HIS A 93 -10.75 1.34 4.32
N LEU A 94 -11.27 2.44 4.86
CA LEU A 94 -12.24 3.34 4.20
C LEU A 94 -13.54 2.67 3.72
N LEU A 95 -13.92 1.56 4.34
CA LEU A 95 -15.18 0.89 4.02
C LEU A 95 -16.37 1.73 4.50
N LYS A 96 -17.38 1.88 3.63
CA LYS A 96 -18.67 2.51 3.98
C LYS A 96 -19.68 1.51 4.49
N ASN A 97 -19.55 0.25 4.07
CA ASN A 97 -20.42 -0.83 4.47
C ASN A 97 -19.57 -2.04 4.81
N ILE A 98 -20.03 -2.84 5.76
CA ILE A 98 -19.41 -4.11 6.12
C ILE A 98 -20.51 -5.06 6.57
N LYS A 99 -20.44 -6.31 6.10
CA LYS A 99 -21.35 -7.37 6.53
C LYS A 99 -20.57 -8.41 7.32
N LEU A 100 -21.10 -8.76 8.49
CA LEU A 100 -20.55 -9.77 9.39
C LEU A 100 -21.56 -10.90 9.54
N GLY A 101 -21.13 -12.12 9.22
CA GLY A 101 -21.95 -13.33 9.35
C GLY A 101 -21.11 -14.50 9.83
N THR A 102 -21.79 -15.53 10.32
CA THR A 102 -21.15 -16.79 10.68
C THR A 102 -21.71 -17.92 9.81
N SER A 103 -20.79 -18.71 9.27
CA SER A 103 -21.09 -19.86 8.41
C SER A 103 -21.21 -21.16 9.19
N THR A 104 -20.79 -21.18 10.45
CA THR A 104 -20.76 -22.40 11.26
C THR A 104 -22.14 -22.71 11.84
N PRO A 105 -22.68 -23.94 11.71
CA PRO A 105 -23.95 -24.32 12.32
C PRO A 105 -23.96 -24.07 13.83
N ASN A 106 -25.12 -23.67 14.38
CA ASN A 106 -25.35 -23.39 15.80
C ASN A 106 -24.49 -22.26 16.41
N SER A 107 -23.69 -21.56 15.61
CA SER A 107 -22.98 -20.36 16.06
C SER A 107 -23.87 -19.12 15.98
N THR A 108 -23.55 -18.13 16.81
CA THR A 108 -24.27 -16.86 16.85
C THR A 108 -23.30 -15.68 16.85
N ILE A 109 -23.76 -14.55 16.34
CA ILE A 109 -23.08 -13.26 16.45
C ILE A 109 -23.98 -12.31 17.23
N SER A 110 -23.41 -11.65 18.23
CA SER A 110 -24.07 -10.67 19.08
C SER A 110 -23.40 -9.32 18.96
N ALA A 111 -24.19 -8.25 18.89
CA ALA A 111 -23.72 -6.88 18.84
C ALA A 111 -24.00 -6.16 20.16
N PHE A 112 -23.06 -5.31 20.58
CA PHE A 112 -23.08 -4.58 21.84
C PHE A 112 -22.75 -3.10 21.63
N ILE A 113 -23.38 -2.23 22.41
CA ILE A 113 -23.03 -0.81 22.55
C ILE A 113 -22.32 -0.57 23.89
N SER A 114 -22.80 -1.23 24.96
CA SER A 114 -22.16 -1.34 26.26
C SER A 114 -21.88 -2.82 26.56
N ASN A 115 -21.00 -3.09 27.52
CA ASN A 115 -20.58 -4.45 27.89
C ASN A 115 -21.69 -5.30 28.53
N ASP A 116 -22.82 -4.71 28.91
CA ASP A 116 -23.83 -5.36 29.77
C ASP A 116 -24.81 -6.24 28.99
N LYS A 117 -25.47 -5.69 27.97
CA LYS A 117 -26.56 -6.37 27.25
C LYS A 117 -26.39 -6.23 25.73
N ALA A 118 -26.52 -7.36 25.05
CA ALA A 118 -26.53 -7.38 23.59
C ALA A 118 -27.72 -6.58 23.06
N VAL A 119 -27.47 -5.71 22.06
CA VAL A 119 -28.52 -4.94 21.38
C VAL A 119 -29.21 -5.77 20.30
N ALA A 120 -28.52 -6.78 19.76
CA ALA A 120 -29.07 -7.77 18.85
C ALA A 120 -28.20 -9.02 18.80
N GLN A 121 -28.80 -10.14 18.38
CA GLN A 121 -28.12 -11.40 18.11
C GLN A 121 -28.67 -12.01 16.82
N VAL A 122 -27.80 -12.58 15.98
CA VAL A 122 -28.16 -13.29 14.75
C VAL A 122 -27.56 -14.70 14.75
N PRO A 123 -28.32 -15.73 14.30
CA PRO A 123 -27.82 -17.10 14.19
C PRO A 123 -27.04 -17.31 12.88
N SER A 124 -26.46 -18.50 12.72
CA SER A 124 -25.90 -18.99 11.45
C SER A 124 -26.87 -18.77 10.27
N LYS A 125 -26.33 -18.42 9.09
CA LYS A 125 -27.06 -18.01 7.86
C LYS A 125 -27.74 -16.63 7.91
N SER A 126 -27.72 -15.95 9.05
CA SER A 126 -28.05 -14.52 9.15
C SER A 126 -26.77 -13.70 9.35
N SER A 127 -26.89 -12.38 9.23
CA SER A 127 -25.73 -11.48 9.27
C SER A 127 -26.12 -10.12 9.82
N PHE A 128 -25.14 -9.41 10.35
CA PHE A 128 -25.23 -7.99 10.58
C PHE A 128 -24.65 -7.23 9.40
N SER A 129 -25.34 -6.19 8.96
CA SER A 129 -24.82 -5.20 8.03
C SER A 129 -24.63 -3.89 8.77
N PHE A 130 -23.46 -3.30 8.62
CA PHE A 130 -23.11 -2.01 9.18
C PHE A 130 -22.92 -1.05 8.03
N SER A 131 -23.54 0.13 8.11
CA SER A 131 -23.36 1.20 7.13
C SER A 131 -23.01 2.50 7.83
N ILE A 132 -21.99 3.20 7.33
CA ILE A 132 -21.54 4.47 7.88
C ILE A 132 -22.29 5.60 7.19
N SER A 133 -22.89 6.48 7.98
CA SER A 133 -23.48 7.74 7.52
C SER A 133 -23.07 8.87 8.46
N GLY A 134 -22.25 9.78 7.95
CA GLY A 134 -21.60 10.81 8.76
C GLY A 134 -20.69 10.19 9.83
N SER A 135 -20.95 10.52 11.10
CA SER A 135 -20.19 10.01 12.26
C SER A 135 -20.84 8.80 12.93
N GLN A 136 -21.95 8.28 12.39
CA GLN A 136 -22.71 7.18 12.95
C GLN A 136 -22.64 5.93 12.07
N ILE A 137 -22.64 4.79 12.73
CA ILE A 137 -22.75 3.46 12.14
C ILE A 137 -24.18 2.99 12.37
N SER A 138 -24.88 2.61 11.30
CA SER A 138 -26.21 1.98 11.37
C SER A 138 -26.05 0.48 11.35
N LEU A 139 -26.55 -0.19 12.40
CA LEU A 139 -26.56 -1.64 12.52
C LEU A 139 -27.90 -2.20 12.00
N MET A 140 -27.83 -3.19 11.11
CA MET A 140 -28.99 -3.86 10.53
C MET A 140 -28.82 -5.38 10.65
N SER A 141 -29.89 -6.10 11.02
CA SER A 141 -29.92 -7.56 10.85
C SER A 141 -30.40 -7.89 9.44
N VAL A 142 -29.77 -8.88 8.81
CA VAL A 142 -30.08 -9.35 7.47
C VAL A 142 -30.26 -10.86 7.50
N THR A 143 -31.46 -11.30 7.11
CA THR A 143 -31.83 -12.72 7.01
C THR A 143 -32.43 -12.95 5.62
N GLY A 144 -31.68 -13.66 4.77
CA GLY A 144 -32.02 -13.78 3.35
C GLY A 144 -32.08 -12.41 2.66
N LYS A 145 -33.23 -12.08 2.07
CA LYS A 145 -33.47 -10.78 1.41
C LYS A 145 -34.06 -9.71 2.34
N LYS A 146 -34.45 -10.07 3.57
CA LYS A 146 -35.06 -9.15 4.53
C LYS A 146 -33.97 -8.48 5.35
N SER A 147 -34.11 -7.17 5.54
CA SER A 147 -33.24 -6.40 6.42
C SER A 147 -34.06 -5.59 7.41
N HIS A 148 -33.57 -5.45 8.64
CA HIS A 148 -34.20 -4.67 9.70
C HIS A 148 -33.13 -3.82 10.39
N VAL A 149 -33.33 -2.50 10.39
CA VAL A 149 -32.47 -1.57 11.13
C VAL A 149 -32.72 -1.75 12.61
N ILE A 150 -31.67 -2.01 13.37
CA ILE A 150 -31.75 -2.23 14.82
C ILE A 150 -31.52 -0.91 15.56
N THR A 151 -30.36 -0.29 15.34
CA THR A 151 -29.95 0.93 16.05
C THR A 151 -28.78 1.60 15.34
N ARG A 152 -28.43 2.81 15.80
CA ARG A 152 -27.27 3.57 15.32
C ARG A 152 -26.38 3.95 16.48
N ASN A 153 -25.07 3.82 16.31
CA ASN A 153 -24.08 4.25 17.29
C ASN A 153 -22.75 4.61 16.62
N ARG A 154 -21.82 5.23 17.36
CA ARG A 154 -20.46 5.53 16.84
C ARG A 154 -19.53 4.32 16.84
N GLU A 155 -19.84 3.31 17.65
CA GLU A 155 -19.05 2.10 17.81
C GLU A 155 -19.96 0.91 18.14
N PHE A 156 -19.57 -0.28 17.70
CA PHE A 156 -20.20 -1.53 18.12
C PHE A 156 -19.10 -2.53 18.48
N THR A 157 -19.31 -3.26 19.57
CA THR A 157 -18.51 -4.45 19.89
C THR A 157 -19.26 -5.68 19.41
N ILE A 158 -18.61 -6.50 18.59
CA ILE A 158 -19.18 -7.73 18.04
C ILE A 158 -18.52 -8.91 18.73
N ARG A 159 -19.35 -9.83 19.25
CA ARG A 159 -18.90 -11.08 19.87
C ARG A 159 -19.57 -12.23 19.15
N TRP A 160 -18.81 -13.26 18.82
CA TRP A 160 -19.34 -14.49 18.25
C TRP A 160 -19.18 -15.64 19.25
N SER A 161 -20.07 -16.63 19.16
CA SER A 161 -20.03 -17.84 19.99
C SER A 161 -20.37 -19.07 19.15
N GLY A 162 -19.81 -20.22 19.51
CA GLY A 162 -19.94 -21.49 18.79
C GLY A 162 -18.58 -22.12 18.49
N GLU A 163 -18.57 -23.42 18.25
CA GLU A 163 -17.37 -24.18 17.90
C GLU A 163 -16.86 -23.72 16.52
N SER A 164 -15.56 -23.40 16.39
CA SER A 164 -14.94 -22.99 15.11
C SER A 164 -15.71 -21.89 14.36
N ALA A 165 -16.12 -20.84 15.06
CA ALA A 165 -16.86 -19.72 14.47
C ALA A 165 -15.97 -18.91 13.52
N THR A 166 -16.24 -19.03 12.21
CA THR A 166 -15.62 -18.18 11.19
C THR A 166 -16.48 -16.95 10.97
N VAL A 167 -15.90 -15.76 11.15
CA VAL A 167 -16.56 -14.49 10.79
C VAL A 167 -16.16 -14.13 9.36
N SER A 168 -17.14 -14.07 8.47
CA SER A 168 -16.94 -13.54 7.12
C SER A 168 -17.18 -12.04 7.13
N VAL A 169 -16.22 -11.31 6.58
CA VAL A 169 -16.29 -9.88 6.34
C VAL A 169 -16.42 -9.64 4.83
N THR A 170 -17.48 -8.96 4.40
CA THR A 170 -17.64 -8.52 3.00
C THR A 170 -17.98 -7.04 2.95
N ASP A 171 -17.41 -6.34 1.98
CA ASP A 171 -17.62 -4.92 1.66
C ASP A 171 -18.75 -4.67 0.65
#